data_AF-A0A246HN89-F1
#
_entry.id   AF-A0A246HN89-F1
#
_cell.length_a   1.000
_cell.length_b   1.000
_cell.length_c   1.000
_cell.angle_alpha   90.00
_cell.angle_beta   90.00
_cell.angle_gamma   90.00
#
_symmetry.space_group_name_H-M   'P 1'
#
loop_
_entity.id
_entity.type
_entity.pdbx_description
1 polymer ?
#
loop_
_entity_poly.entity_id
_entity_poly.type
_entity_poly.pdbx_seq_one_letter_code
_entity_poly.pdbx_strand_id
1 'polypeptide(L)' 'MRIALPLLAMMVLAACNRPVPPAPDTPPEPQAAELRDAFQKPIDRAKAVSDTLKQSADARAADADRASGDAPPPTP' A
#
# COMPACT_ATOMS: atom_id res chain seq x y z
N MET A 1 52.40 10.09 -0.05
CA MET A 1 51.07 9.88 0.56
C MET A 1 49.88 10.51 -0.19
N ARG A 2 50.05 11.51 -1.08
CA ARG A 2 48.94 12.15 -1.83
C ARG A 2 48.29 11.26 -2.92
N ILE A 3 49.01 10.23 -3.38
CA ILE A 3 48.55 9.29 -4.42
C ILE A 3 47.77 8.10 -3.86
N ALA A 4 47.80 7.88 -2.54
CA ALA A 4 47.08 6.77 -1.91
C ALA A 4 45.56 7.02 -1.86
N LEU A 5 45.15 8.28 -1.75
CA LEU A 5 43.74 8.68 -1.67
C LEU A 5 42.94 8.39 -2.96
N PRO A 6 43.40 8.76 -4.18
CA PRO A 6 42.64 8.43 -5.40
C PRO A 6 42.61 6.93 -5.71
N LEU A 7 43.65 6.19 -5.32
CA LEU A 7 43.76 4.75 -5.56
C LEU A 7 42.76 3.95 -4.72
N LEU A 8 42.59 4.34 -3.44
CA LEU A 8 41.59 3.75 -2.56
C LEU A 8 40.16 4.05 -3.05
N ALA A 9 39.92 5.27 -3.53
CA ALA A 9 38.61 5.69 -4.04
C ALA A 9 38.18 4.87 -5.27
N MET A 10 39.11 4.58 -6.20
CA MET A 10 38.83 3.75 -7.38
C MET A 10 38.50 2.30 -7.01
N MET A 11 39.14 1.77 -5.97
CA MET A 11 38.94 0.39 -5.51
C MET A 11 37.56 0.20 -4.85
N VAL A 12 37.09 1.22 -4.12
CA VAL A 12 35.71 1.26 -3.57
C VAL A 12 34.67 1.36 -4.70
N LEU A 13 34.92 2.19 -5.72
CA LEU A 13 34.02 2.30 -6.88
C LEU A 13 33.91 0.99 -7.65
N ALA A 14 35.03 0.28 -7.86
CA ALA A 14 35.05 -1.01 -8.53
C ALA A 14 34.34 -2.10 -7.70
N ALA A 15 34.44 -2.05 -6.37
CA ALA A 15 33.71 -2.97 -5.49
C ALA A 15 32.20 -2.70 -5.46
N CYS A 16 31.76 -1.45 -5.71
CA CYS A 16 30.36 -1.10 -5.86
C CYS A 16 29.81 -1.40 -7.27
N ASN A 17 30.67 -1.73 -8.24
CA ASN A 17 30.26 -2.04 -9.60
C ASN A 17 29.76 -3.49 -9.68
N ARG A 18 28.49 -3.68 -9.29
CA ARG A 18 27.81 -4.98 -9.39
C ARG A 18 27.84 -5.47 -10.85
N PRO A 19 28.37 -6.68 -11.14
CA PRO A 19 28.34 -7.24 -12.47
C PRO A 19 26.91 -7.26 -13.00
N VAL A 20 26.70 -6.79 -14.24
CA VAL A 20 25.38 -6.88 -14.87
C VAL A 20 25.08 -8.37 -15.09
N PRO A 21 23.94 -8.90 -14.60
CA PRO A 21 23.60 -10.29 -14.86
C PRO A 21 23.45 -10.51 -16.37
N PRO A 22 23.87 -11.68 -16.90
CA PRO A 22 23.52 -12.06 -18.27
C PRO A 22 22.00 -12.02 -18.43
N ALA A 23 21.53 -11.51 -19.57
CA ALA A 23 20.11 -11.48 -19.87
C ALA A 23 19.57 -12.91 -19.82
N PRO A 24 18.46 -13.16 -19.08
CA PRO A 24 17.87 -14.50 -19.05
C PRO A 24 17.48 -14.96 -20.45
N ASP A 25 17.89 -16.17 -20.85
CA ASP A 25 17.54 -16.76 -22.16
C ASP A 25 16.02 -16.99 -22.32
N THR A 26 15.29 -17.04 -21.21
CA THR A 26 13.84 -17.25 -21.17
C THR A 26 13.18 -16.08 -20.43
N PRO A 27 12.09 -15.49 -20.96
CA PRO A 27 11.32 -14.50 -20.22
C PRO A 27 10.93 -15.06 -18.84
N PRO A 28 11.14 -14.32 -17.74
CA PRO A 28 10.70 -14.75 -16.43
C PRO A 28 9.20 -15.05 -16.45
N GLU A 29 8.77 -16.12 -15.79
CA GLU A 29 7.34 -16.37 -15.60
C GLU A 29 6.67 -15.16 -14.93
N PRO A 30 5.38 -14.88 -15.22
CA PRO A 30 4.70 -13.65 -14.82
C PRO A 30 4.42 -13.57 -13.31
N GLN A 31 5.46 -13.33 -12.52
CA GLN A 31 5.40 -13.08 -11.07
C GLN A 31 4.59 -11.81 -10.73
N ALA A 32 4.45 -10.90 -11.69
CA ALA A 32 3.71 -9.65 -11.51
C ALA A 32 2.22 -9.86 -11.25
N ALA A 33 1.63 -10.97 -11.68
CA ALA A 33 0.23 -11.29 -11.38
C ALA A 33 0.09 -11.81 -9.95
N GLU A 34 0.88 -12.82 -9.57
CA GLU A 34 0.84 -13.41 -8.21
C GLU A 34 1.16 -12.40 -7.12
N LEU A 35 2.15 -11.53 -7.33
CA LEU A 35 2.49 -10.46 -6.39
C LEU A 35 1.34 -9.46 -6.25
N ARG A 36 0.73 -9.03 -7.36
CA ARG A 36 -0.44 -8.15 -7.32
C ARG A 36 -1.60 -8.78 -6.55
N ASP A 37 -1.91 -10.05 -6.82
CA ASP A 37 -2.99 -10.76 -6.13
C ASP A 37 -2.71 -10.91 -4.63
N ALA A 38 -1.46 -11.19 -4.24
CA ALA A 38 -1.06 -11.29 -2.84
C ALA A 38 -1.28 -9.98 -2.07
N PHE A 39 -1.07 -8.82 -2.70
CA PHE A 39 -1.37 -7.51 -2.10
C PHE A 39 -2.85 -7.11 -2.22
N GLN A 40 -3.53 -7.49 -3.29
CA GLN A 40 -4.91 -7.09 -3.54
C GLN A 40 -5.89 -7.82 -2.62
N LYS A 41 -5.67 -9.11 -2.36
CA LYS A 41 -6.49 -9.94 -1.43
C LYS A 41 -6.71 -9.29 -0.05
N PRO A 42 -5.67 -8.84 0.69
CA PRO A 42 -5.88 -8.20 1.98
C PRO A 42 -6.58 -6.84 1.88
N ILE A 43 -6.33 -6.07 0.82
CA ILE A 43 -7.00 -4.77 0.58
C ILE A 43 -8.49 -4.99 0.35
N ASP A 44 -8.87 -5.95 -0.49
CA ASP A 44 -10.27 -6.24 -0.80
C ASP A 44 -11.02 -6.74 0.43
N ARG A 45 -10.37 -7.58 1.26
CA ARG A 45 -10.93 -7.99 2.56
C ARG A 45 -11.16 -6.80 3.49
N ALA A 46 -10.21 -5.88 3.58
CA ALA A 46 -10.35 -4.69 4.42
C ALA A 46 -11.51 -3.82 3.94
N LYS A 47 -11.62 -3.58 2.62
CA LYS A 47 -12.74 -2.84 2.02
C LYS A 47 -14.08 -3.48 2.35
N ALA A 48 -14.22 -4.80 2.18
CA ALA A 48 -15.47 -5.50 2.47
C ALA A 48 -15.92 -5.33 3.93
N VAL A 49 -14.97 -5.36 4.88
CA VAL A 49 -15.25 -5.09 6.29
C VAL A 49 -15.64 -3.63 6.51
N SER A 50 -14.90 -2.69 5.92
CA SER A 50 -15.19 -1.26 6.00
C SER A 50 -16.57 -0.92 5.46
N ASP A 51 -16.96 -1.49 4.32
CA ASP A 51 -18.26 -1.30 3.69
C ASP A 51 -19.39 -1.82 4.58
N THR A 52 -19.20 -3.02 5.18
CA THR A 52 -20.15 -3.59 6.14
C THR A 52 -20.34 -2.69 7.37
N LEU A 53 -19.24 -2.18 7.93
CA LEU A 53 -19.28 -1.27 9.08
C LEU A 53 -19.96 0.04 8.71
N LYS A 54 -19.64 0.60 7.54
CA LYS A 54 -20.26 1.83 7.04
C LYS A 54 -21.76 1.65 6.85
N GLN A 55 -22.21 0.55 6.23
CA GLN A 55 -23.63 0.28 6.03
C GLN A 55 -24.38 0.18 7.37
N SER A 56 -23.79 -0.47 8.38
CA SER A 56 -24.36 -0.53 9.73
C SER A 56 -24.47 0.84 10.38
N ALA A 57 -23.43 1.67 10.24
CA ALA A 57 -23.43 3.04 10.76
C ALA A 57 -24.48 3.90 10.06
N ASP A 58 -24.57 3.83 8.74
CA ASP A 58 -25.54 4.58 7.93
C ASP A 58 -26.98 4.18 8.29
N ALA A 59 -27.25 2.88 8.53
CA ALA A 59 -28.56 2.40 8.97
C ALA A 59 -28.94 2.96 10.35
N ARG A 60 -28.01 2.94 11.31
CA ARG A 60 -28.22 3.50 12.65
C ARG A 60 -28.48 5.00 12.62
N ALA A 61 -27.73 5.73 11.78
CA ALA A 61 -27.94 7.16 11.59
C ALA A 61 -29.34 7.44 11.03
N ALA A 62 -29.76 6.69 10.00
CA ALA A 62 -31.11 6.85 9.44
C ALA A 62 -32.23 6.51 10.44
N ASP A 63 -32.03 5.51 11.31
CA ASP A 63 -32.96 5.20 12.39
C ASP A 63 -33.01 6.31 13.45
N ALA A 64 -31.85 6.86 13.82
CA ALA A 64 -31.76 7.99 14.74
C ALA A 64 -32.41 9.25 14.16
N ASP A 65 -32.19 9.56 12.88
CA ASP A 65 -32.81 10.70 12.20
C ASP A 65 -34.33 10.56 12.13
N ARG A 66 -34.84 9.34 11.86
CA ARG A 66 -36.29 9.06 11.90
C ARG A 66 -36.86 9.17 13.31
N ALA A 67 -36.14 8.69 14.32
CA ALA A 67 -36.56 8.78 15.72
C ALA A 67 -36.49 10.21 16.26
N SER A 68 -35.55 11.01 15.76
CA SER A 68 -35.32 12.40 16.18
C SER A 68 -36.11 13.41 15.37
N GLY A 69 -36.87 12.97 14.36
CA GLY A 69 -37.54 13.79 13.36
C GLY A 69 -37.94 15.17 13.86
N ASP A 70 -37.12 16.16 13.55
CA ASP A 70 -37.34 17.60 13.71
C ASP A 70 -38.42 17.98 14.73
N ALA A 71 -38.16 17.78 16.03
CA ALA A 71 -38.98 18.38 17.09
C ALA A 71 -38.34 19.73 17.48
N PRO A 72 -38.99 20.88 17.21
CA PRO A 72 -38.47 22.17 17.68
C PRO A 72 -38.38 22.15 19.21
N PRO A 73 -37.35 22.81 19.80
CA PRO A 73 -37.18 22.81 21.24
C PRO A 73 -38.44 23.35 21.91
N PRO A 74 -38.91 22.74 23.03
CA PRO A 74 -40.05 23.29 23.75
C PRO A 74 -39.68 24.68 24.25
N THR A 75 -40.32 25.71 23.71
CA THR A 75 -40.25 27.08 24.24
C THR A 75 -40.99 27.11 25.58
N PRO A 76 -40.36 27.59 26.67
CA PRO A 76 -41.02 27.75 27.96
C PRO A 76 -42.12 28.82 27.91
#